data_AF-A0A3Q0G567-F1
#
_entry.id   AF-A0A3Q0G567-F1
#
_cell.length_a   1.000
_cell.length_b   1.000
_cell.length_c   1.000
_cell.angle_alpha   90.00
_cell.angle_beta   90.00
_cell.angle_gamma   90.00
#
_symmetry.space_group_name_H-M   'P 1'
#
loop_
_entity.id
_entity.type
_entity.pdbx_description
1 polymer ?
#
loop_
_entity_poly.entity_id
_entity_poly.type
_entity_poly.pdbx_seq_one_letter_code
_entity_poly.pdbx_strand_id
1 'polypeptide(L)'
;MASYLAKEVQLARRHEEILSQRSVLLQQMENHLGNKETEKTWQAQAADAAYKRNAALLNTVYWASVEEALPKWEQFLLGRAQTPVGFKKMNPTKQNNGNSSPTTVFPAREPRASLSDTRRYFLRRFPGKGQC
;
A
#
# COMPACT_ATOMS: atom_id res chain seq x y z
N MET A 1 -58.78 -38.74 0.29
CA MET A 1 -57.37 -39.04 0.61
C MET A 1 -56.41 -38.78 -0.56
N ALA A 2 -56.76 -39.11 -1.81
CA ALA A 2 -55.86 -38.91 -2.98
C ALA A 2 -55.38 -37.46 -3.22
N SER A 3 -56.22 -36.45 -2.94
CA SER A 3 -55.87 -35.02 -3.13
C SER A 3 -54.75 -34.51 -2.20
N TYR A 4 -54.65 -35.03 -0.98
CA TYR A 4 -53.60 -34.65 -0.04
C TYR A 4 -52.25 -35.23 -0.46
N LEU A 5 -52.24 -36.52 -0.82
CA LEU A 5 -51.04 -37.22 -1.31
C LEU A 5 -50.50 -36.57 -2.59
N ALA A 6 -51.38 -36.17 -3.52
CA ALA A 6 -50.98 -35.44 -4.72
C ALA A 6 -50.29 -34.11 -4.38
N LYS A 7 -50.74 -33.42 -3.33
CA LYS A 7 -50.16 -32.14 -2.88
C LYS A 7 -48.78 -32.33 -2.25
N GLU A 8 -48.59 -33.35 -1.41
CA GLU A 8 -47.28 -33.69 -0.83
C GLU A 8 -46.25 -34.03 -1.91
N VAL A 9 -46.65 -34.79 -2.92
CA VAL A 9 -45.78 -35.13 -4.06
C VAL A 9 -45.36 -33.89 -4.85
N GLN A 10 -46.26 -32.91 -5.01
CA GLN A 10 -45.93 -31.65 -5.67
C GLN A 10 -45.01 -30.78 -4.81
N LEU A 11 -45.23 -30.74 -3.49
CA LEU A 11 -44.38 -30.00 -2.56
C LEU A 11 -42.96 -30.56 -2.53
N ALA A 12 -42.81 -31.89 -2.48
CA ALA A 12 -41.52 -32.56 -2.55
C ALA A 12 -40.78 -32.22 -3.86
N ARG A 13 -41.48 -32.22 -5.01
CA ARG A 13 -40.88 -31.79 -6.28
C ARG A 13 -40.38 -30.35 -6.26
N ARG A 14 -41.14 -29.43 -5.67
CA ARG A 14 -40.71 -28.03 -5.49
C ARG A 14 -39.51 -27.92 -4.57
N HIS A 15 -39.46 -28.73 -3.53
CA HIS A 15 -38.32 -28.75 -2.62
C HIS A 15 -37.03 -29.19 -3.31
N GLU A 16 -37.08 -30.25 -4.10
CA GLU A 16 -35.94 -30.71 -4.90
C GLU A 16 -35.48 -29.65 -5.91
N GLU A 17 -36.41 -28.95 -6.56
CA GLU A 17 -36.10 -27.85 -7.46
C GLU A 17 -35.37 -26.70 -6.73
N ILE A 18 -35.82 -26.33 -5.53
CA ILE A 18 -35.17 -25.32 -4.69
C ILE A 18 -33.76 -25.78 -4.27
N LEU A 19 -33.61 -27.04 -3.86
CA LEU A 19 -32.31 -27.59 -3.46
C LEU A 19 -31.34 -27.62 -4.65
N SER A 20 -31.80 -28.00 -5.83
CA SER A 20 -31.02 -28.00 -7.07
C SER A 20 -30.55 -26.58 -7.45
N GLN A 21 -31.43 -25.58 -7.35
CA GLN A 21 -31.04 -24.19 -7.61
C GLN A 21 -30.00 -23.69 -6.61
N ARG A 22 -30.15 -24.03 -5.32
CA ARG A 22 -29.21 -23.64 -4.27
C ARG A 22 -27.83 -24.27 -4.48
N SER A 23 -27.75 -25.52 -4.92
CA SER A 23 -26.46 -26.18 -5.16
C SER A 23 -25.70 -25.53 -6.31
N VAL A 24 -26.38 -25.20 -7.42
CA VAL A 24 -25.78 -24.50 -8.56
C VAL A 24 -25.26 -23.13 -8.13
N LEU A 25 -26.05 -22.35 -7.38
CA LEU A 25 -25.62 -21.02 -6.93
C LEU A 25 -24.41 -21.09 -6.00
N LEU A 26 -24.40 -22.04 -5.06
CA LEU A 26 -23.25 -22.25 -4.17
C LEU A 26 -21.99 -22.61 -4.95
N GLN A 27 -22.11 -23.51 -5.94
CA GLN A 27 -20.99 -23.89 -6.80
C GLN A 27 -20.46 -22.69 -7.59
N GLN A 28 -21.35 -21.85 -8.13
CA GLN A 28 -20.96 -20.63 -8.83
C GLN A 28 -20.22 -19.66 -7.91
N MET A 29 -20.71 -19.48 -6.69
CA MET A 29 -20.08 -18.62 -5.69
C MET A 29 -18.69 -19.15 -5.29
N GLU A 30 -18.55 -20.45 -5.08
CA GLU A 30 -17.28 -21.11 -4.74
C GLU A 30 -16.27 -20.99 -5.88
N ASN A 31 -16.68 -21.30 -7.11
CA ASN A 31 -15.82 -21.19 -8.28
C ASN A 31 -15.36 -19.75 -8.51
N HIS A 32 -16.24 -18.78 -8.35
CA HIS A 32 -15.91 -17.36 -8.52
C HIS A 32 -14.97 -16.86 -7.42
N LEU A 33 -15.13 -17.33 -6.18
CA LEU A 33 -14.20 -17.02 -5.08
C LEU A 33 -12.82 -17.66 -5.34
N GLY A 34 -12.79 -18.95 -5.69
CA GLY A 34 -11.57 -19.69 -5.99
C GLY A 34 -10.80 -19.07 -7.15
N ASN A 35 -11.48 -18.74 -8.25
CA ASN A 35 -10.87 -18.11 -9.42
C ASN A 35 -10.22 -16.75 -9.07
N LYS A 36 -10.94 -15.90 -8.32
CA LYS A 36 -10.41 -14.61 -7.86
C LYS A 36 -9.22 -14.76 -6.92
N GLU A 37 -9.20 -15.79 -6.07
CA GLU A 37 -8.09 -16.06 -5.17
C GLU A 37 -6.85 -16.49 -5.96
N THR A 38 -7.02 -17.41 -6.92
CA THR A 38 -5.91 -17.85 -7.79
C THR A 38 -5.37 -16.72 -8.67
N GLU A 39 -6.23 -15.83 -9.16
CA GLU A 39 -5.78 -14.67 -9.95
C GLU A 39 -4.91 -13.72 -9.10
N LYS A 40 -5.32 -13.44 -7.85
CA LYS A 40 -4.52 -12.61 -6.94
C LYS A 40 -3.16 -13.23 -6.60
N THR A 41 -3.07 -14.55 -6.44
CA THR A 41 -1.78 -15.19 -6.12
C THR A 41 -0.79 -15.11 -7.28
N TRP A 42 -1.24 -15.39 -8.52
CA TRP A 42 -0.40 -15.23 -9.71
C TRP A 42 0.01 -13.78 -9.94
N GLN A 43 -0.90 -12.82 -9.72
CA GLN A 43 -0.61 -11.39 -9.81
C GLN A 43 0.40 -10.94 -8.74
N ALA A 44 0.26 -11.40 -7.50
CA ALA A 44 1.21 -11.09 -6.42
C ALA A 44 2.59 -11.66 -6.72
N GLN A 45 2.67 -12.89 -7.25
CA GLN A 45 3.94 -13.50 -7.65
C GLN A 45 4.59 -12.75 -8.82
N ALA A 46 3.80 -12.35 -9.82
CA ALA A 46 4.30 -11.55 -10.94
C ALA A 46 4.81 -10.17 -10.48
N ALA A 47 4.09 -9.51 -9.57
CA ALA A 47 4.50 -8.24 -8.99
C ALA A 47 5.78 -8.36 -8.15
N ASP A 48 5.90 -9.40 -7.32
CA ASP A 48 7.11 -9.66 -6.53
C ASP A 48 8.33 -9.96 -7.43
N ALA A 49 8.13 -10.76 -8.48
CA ALA A 49 9.16 -11.03 -9.47
C ALA A 49 9.61 -9.75 -10.21
N ALA A 50 8.66 -8.90 -10.61
CA ALA A 50 8.94 -7.62 -11.25
C ALA A 50 9.66 -6.65 -10.28
N TYR A 51 9.23 -6.59 -9.01
CA TYR A 51 9.88 -5.79 -7.98
C TYR A 51 11.35 -6.19 -7.78
N LYS A 52 11.61 -7.50 -7.64
CA LYS A 52 12.98 -8.03 -7.53
C LYS A 52 13.84 -7.67 -8.73
N ARG A 53 13.29 -7.80 -9.94
CA ARG A 53 13.98 -7.45 -11.19
C ARG A 53 14.30 -5.95 -11.26
N ASN A 54 13.32 -5.10 -10.94
CA ASN A 54 13.47 -3.65 -10.94
C ASN A 54 14.49 -3.19 -9.89
N ALA A 55 14.49 -3.79 -8.70
CA ALA A 55 15.46 -3.49 -7.65
C ALA A 55 16.90 -3.82 -8.10
N ALA A 56 17.10 -4.97 -8.76
CA ALA A 56 18.39 -5.32 -9.32
C ALA A 56 18.84 -4.33 -10.41
N LEU A 57 17.95 -3.98 -11.33
CA LEU A 57 18.24 -3.01 -12.39
C LEU A 57 18.61 -1.63 -11.83
N LEU A 58 17.83 -1.12 -10.87
CA LEU A 58 18.13 0.15 -10.21
C LEU A 58 19.51 0.13 -9.53
N ASN A 59 19.84 -0.97 -8.87
CA ASN A 59 21.15 -1.14 -8.23
C ASN A 59 22.29 -1.13 -9.27
N THR A 60 22.12 -1.84 -10.39
CA THR A 60 23.12 -1.85 -11.47
C THR A 60 23.31 -0.46 -12.10
N VAL A 61 22.22 0.28 -12.34
CA VAL A 61 22.30 1.64 -12.90
C VAL A 61 22.92 2.62 -11.89
N TYR A 62 22.60 2.46 -10.60
CA TYR A 62 23.19 3.28 -9.55
C TYR A 62 24.72 3.12 -9.50
N TRP A 63 25.22 1.89 -9.42
CA TRP A 63 26.67 1.66 -9.37
C TRP A 63 27.37 2.09 -10.66
N ALA A 64 26.77 1.85 -11.83
CA ALA A 64 27.30 2.38 -13.09
C ALA A 64 27.41 3.92 -13.07
N SER A 65 26.38 4.61 -12.59
CA SER A 65 26.41 6.07 -12.43
C SER A 65 27.45 6.54 -11.41
N VAL A 66 27.68 5.78 -10.34
CA VAL A 66 28.73 6.07 -9.36
C VAL A 66 30.10 5.93 -10.00
N GLU A 67 30.35 4.83 -10.72
CA GLU A 67 31.60 4.58 -11.42
C GLU A 67 31.91 5.66 -12.47
N GLU A 68 30.92 6.12 -13.23
CA GLU A 68 31.08 7.23 -14.17
C GLU A 68 31.37 8.57 -13.48
N ALA A 69 30.88 8.75 -12.25
CA ALA A 69 31.11 9.97 -11.48
C ALA A 69 32.48 9.98 -10.78
N LEU A 70 33.03 8.80 -10.42
CA LEU A 70 34.27 8.68 -9.65
C LEU A 70 35.44 9.51 -10.23
N PRO A 71 35.76 9.46 -11.54
CA PRO A 71 36.87 10.23 -12.11
C PRO A 71 36.66 11.76 -11.99
N LYS A 72 35.41 12.21 -12.11
CA LYS A 72 35.07 13.64 -11.97
C LYS A 72 35.28 14.11 -10.53
N TRP A 73 34.89 13.28 -9.57
CA TRP A 73 35.14 13.53 -8.15
C TRP A 73 36.62 13.52 -7.81
N GLU A 74 37.40 12.59 -8.37
CA GLU A 74 38.86 12.53 -8.18
C GLU A 74 39.55 13.82 -8.66
N GLN A 75 39.24 14.29 -9.88
CA GLN A 75 39.79 15.53 -10.40
C GLN A 75 39.44 16.74 -9.54
N PHE A 76 38.21 16.81 -9.04
CA PHE A 76 37.76 17.87 -8.15
C PHE A 76 38.51 17.84 -6.80
N LEU A 77 38.60 16.67 -6.15
CA LEU A 77 39.26 16.51 -4.86
C LEU A 77 40.77 16.80 -4.94
N LEU A 78 41.40 16.56 -6.09
CA LEU A 78 42.79 16.92 -6.36
C LEU A 78 42.98 18.41 -6.72
N GLY A 79 41.93 19.23 -6.70
CA GLY A 79 41.98 20.65 -7.05
C GLY A 79 42.23 20.93 -8.53
N ARG A 80 42.08 19.91 -9.39
CA ARG A 80 42.35 19.99 -10.84
C ARG A 80 41.10 20.31 -11.66
N ALA A 81 39.91 20.23 -11.06
CA ALA A 81 38.64 20.55 -11.69
C ALA A 81 37.77 21.46 -10.82
N GLN A 82 36.81 22.15 -11.44
CA GLN A 82 35.78 22.92 -10.76
C GLN A 82 34.74 21.99 -10.10
N THR A 83 33.91 22.53 -9.22
CA THR A 83 32.91 21.77 -8.44
C THR A 83 31.99 20.98 -9.37
N PRO A 84 31.77 19.67 -9.11
CA PRO A 84 30.87 18.85 -9.92
C PRO A 84 29.44 19.40 -9.88
N VAL A 85 28.71 19.22 -10.99
CA VAL A 85 27.30 19.62 -11.14
C VAL A 85 26.47 18.97 -10.02
N GLY A 86 25.78 19.80 -9.23
CA GLY A 86 24.98 19.38 -8.07
C GLY A 86 25.60 19.70 -6.71
N PHE A 87 26.86 20.13 -6.64
CA PHE A 87 27.47 20.59 -5.39
C PHE A 87 27.00 22.00 -5.03
N LYS A 88 25.91 22.10 -4.25
CA LYS A 88 25.46 23.37 -3.67
C LYS A 88 26.34 23.68 -2.46
N LYS A 89 27.30 24.60 -2.63
CA LYS A 89 28.14 25.12 -1.54
C LYS A 89 27.21 25.81 -0.53
N MET A 90 26.91 25.16 0.58
CA MET A 90 26.19 25.80 1.68
C MET A 90 27.18 26.75 2.37
N ASN A 91 27.12 28.02 1.99
CA ASN A 91 27.93 29.04 2.65
C ASN A 91 27.55 29.06 4.13
N PRO A 92 28.50 28.98 5.09
CA PRO A 92 28.22 29.37 6.45
C PRO A 92 27.97 30.88 6.41
N THR A 93 26.69 31.27 6.34
CA THR A 93 26.28 32.64 6.57
C THR A 93 26.88 33.03 7.91
N LYS A 94 27.80 34.00 7.91
CA LYS A 94 28.22 34.70 9.14
C LYS A 94 26.93 35.07 9.86
N GLN A 95 26.64 34.41 10.98
CA GLN A 95 25.67 34.90 11.94
C GLN A 95 26.28 36.17 12.52
N ASN A 96 26.05 37.29 11.84
CA ASN A 96 26.21 38.57 12.46
C ASN A 96 24.91 38.77 13.25
N ASN A 97 25.05 38.71 14.58
CA ASN A 97 23.99 39.04 15.52
C ASN A 97 23.51 40.46 15.24
N GLY A 98 22.34 40.55 14.63
CA GLY A 98 21.62 41.80 14.41
C GLY A 98 20.14 41.48 14.40
N ASN A 99 19.51 41.65 15.55
CA ASN A 99 18.08 41.46 15.77
C ASN A 99 17.27 42.09 14.64
N SER A 100 16.63 41.27 13.82
CA SER A 100 15.30 41.56 13.29
C SER A 100 14.70 40.25 12.80
N SER A 101 13.68 39.79 13.51
CA SER A 101 12.84 38.69 13.05
C SER A 101 12.09 39.14 11.79
N PRO A 102 12.02 38.28 10.77
CA PRO A 102 10.80 38.10 10.04
C PRO A 102 10.31 36.68 10.29
N THR A 103 9.17 36.61 10.95
CA THR A 103 8.33 35.43 11.17
C THR A 103 8.25 34.57 9.90
N THR A 104 8.99 33.47 9.87
CA THR A 104 8.78 32.39 8.90
C THR A 104 7.52 31.64 9.29
N VAL A 105 6.45 31.83 8.52
CA VAL A 105 5.27 30.96 8.56
C VAL A 105 5.67 29.63 7.94
N PHE A 106 6.02 28.66 8.79
CA PHE A 106 6.03 27.25 8.40
C PHE A 106 4.58 26.74 8.42
N PRO A 107 4.16 25.89 7.46
CA PRO A 107 2.90 25.17 7.60
C PRO A 107 3.01 24.29 8.83
N ALA A 108 2.01 24.38 9.72
CA ALA A 108 1.94 23.67 10.97
C ALA A 108 2.16 22.17 10.74
N ARG A 109 3.23 21.63 11.31
CA ARG A 109 3.40 20.19 11.44
C ARG A 109 2.32 19.74 12.43
N GLU A 110 1.38 18.93 11.95
CA GLU A 110 0.32 18.38 12.80
C GLU A 110 0.93 17.77 14.08
N PRO A 111 0.38 18.06 15.27
CA PRO A 111 0.81 17.41 16.48
C PRO A 111 0.52 15.92 16.34
N ARG A 112 1.54 15.07 16.51
CA ARG A 112 1.34 13.61 16.65
C ARG A 112 0.29 13.40 17.73
N ALA A 113 -0.84 12.81 17.33
CA ALA A 113 -1.90 12.38 18.21
C ALA A 113 -1.29 11.69 19.44
N SER A 114 -1.51 12.28 20.61
CA SER A 114 -1.19 11.63 21.87
C SER A 114 -2.04 10.37 21.98
N LEU A 115 -1.54 9.34 22.68
CA LEU A 115 -2.19 8.02 22.83
C LEU A 115 -3.67 8.08 23.28
N SER A 116 -4.13 9.20 23.81
CA SER A 116 -5.53 9.44 24.16
C SER A 116 -6.46 9.62 22.95
N ASP A 117 -5.94 10.00 21.78
CA ASP A 117 -6.74 10.29 20.59
C ASP A 117 -7.14 9.02 19.82
N THR A 118 -6.26 8.01 19.79
CA THR A 118 -6.57 6.69 19.21
C THR A 118 -7.76 6.03 19.93
N ARG A 119 -7.88 6.24 21.25
CA ARG A 119 -8.99 5.72 22.06
C ARG A 119 -10.33 6.39 21.73
N ARG A 120 -10.33 7.70 21.44
CA ARG A 120 -11.51 8.43 20.95
C ARG A 120 -11.90 8.02 19.54
N TYR A 121 -10.91 7.77 18.67
CA TYR A 121 -11.16 7.31 17.30
C TYR A 121 -11.82 5.93 17.27
N PHE A 122 -11.38 5.03 18.15
CA PHE A 122 -11.92 3.68 18.25
C PHE A 122 -13.37 3.65 18.78
N LEU A 123 -13.67 4.44 19.83
CA LEU A 123 -15.03 4.53 20.40
C LEU A 123 -16.04 5.18 19.44
N ARG A 124 -15.58 6.08 18.56
CA ARG A 124 -16.43 6.71 17.54
C ARG A 124 -16.70 5.78 16.34
N ARG A 125 -15.75 4.89 16.01
CA ARG A 125 -15.86 3.99 14.85
C ARG A 125 -16.53 2.65 15.15
N PHE A 126 -16.51 2.20 16.41
CA PHE A 126 -17.13 0.95 16.83
C PHE A 126 -17.97 1.15 18.11
N PRO A 127 -19.22 1.65 17.98
CA PRO A 127 -20.12 1.72 19.12
C PRO A 127 -20.59 0.29 19.46
N GLY A 128 -20.05 -0.31 20.52
CA GLY A 128 -20.57 -1.59 21.05
C GLY A 128 -19.53 -2.65 21.43
N LYS A 129 -18.23 -2.40 21.31
CA LYS A 129 -17.19 -3.34 21.80
C LYS A 129 -16.55 -2.78 23.07
N GLY A 130 -17.26 -2.91 24.18
CA GLY A 130 -16.79 -2.40 25.48
C GLY A 130 -17.66 -2.86 26.65
N GLN A 131 -17.88 -4.17 26.76
CA GLN A 131 -18.33 -4.82 28.00
C GLN A 131 -18.04 -6.32 27.94
N CYS A 132 -16.87 -6.69 28.44
CA CYS A 132 -16.60 -7.87 29.26
C CYS A 132 -15.60 -7.39 30.31
#